data_AF-A0A096DK00-F1
#
_entry.id   AF-A0A096DK00-F1
#
_cell.length_a   1.000
_cell.length_b   1.000
_cell.length_c   1.000
_cell.angle_alpha   90.00
_cell.angle_beta   90.00
_cell.angle_gamma   90.00
#
_symmetry.space_group_name_H-M   'P 1'
#
loop_
_entity.id
_entity.type
_entity.pdbx_description
1 polymer ?
#
loop_
_entity_poly.entity_id
_entity_poly.type
_entity_poly.pdbx_seq_one_letter_code
_entity_poly.pdbx_strand_id
1 'polypeptide(L)' 'MTLLPIGTIVLLKGFEKKIMIFGRKINRIQENKIYDYLGCFYPEGYIGDNYNIFFMHNSIDKIYFKGYEDSKEKIFRLQL' A
#
# COMPACT_ATOMS: atom_id res chain seq x y z
N MET A 1 -6.99 -10.71 -8.38
CA MET A 1 -7.35 -9.88 -7.21
C MET A 1 -6.95 -8.45 -7.53
N THR A 2 -7.85 -7.47 -7.44
CA THR A 2 -7.56 -6.07 -7.79
C THR A 2 -6.90 -5.37 -6.60
N LEU A 3 -5.77 -4.68 -6.82
CA LEU A 3 -5.08 -3.96 -5.75
C LEU A 3 -5.94 -2.80 -5.19
N LEU A 4 -5.70 -2.38 -3.95
CA LEU A 4 -6.39 -1.25 -3.33
C LEU A 4 -5.92 0.09 -3.93
N PRO A 5 -6.75 1.15 -3.88
CA PRO A 5 -6.31 2.49 -4.25
C PRO A 5 -5.16 3.00 -3.37
N ILE A 6 -4.35 3.89 -3.92
CA ILE A 6 -3.47 4.73 -3.09
C ILE A 6 -4.30 5.63 -2.16
N GLY A 7 -3.73 6.04 -1.03
CA GLY A 7 -4.44 6.72 0.04
C GLY A 7 -5.31 5.80 0.91
N THR A 8 -5.36 4.49 0.59
CA THR A 8 -6.03 3.52 1.47
C THR A 8 -5.26 3.37 2.77
N ILE A 9 -5.96 3.47 3.90
CA ILE A 9 -5.41 3.30 5.24
C ILE A 9 -5.74 1.89 5.75
N VAL A 10 -4.71 1.13 6.07
CA VAL A 10 -4.81 -0.27 6.50
C VAL A 10 -4.08 -0.51 7.83
N LEU A 11 -4.43 -1.60 8.49
CA LEU A 11 -3.62 -2.25 9.52
C LEU A 11 -3.02 -3.52 8.92
N LEU A 12 -1.75 -3.77 9.22
CA LEU A 12 -1.09 -5.03 8.86
C LEU A 12 -1.11 -5.98 10.05
N LYS A 13 -1.10 -7.29 9.79
CA LYS A 13 -1.00 -8.32 10.82
C LYS A 13 0.27 -8.10 11.65
N GLY A 14 0.12 -7.99 12.97
CA GLY A 14 1.23 -7.76 13.90
C GLY A 14 1.73 -6.31 13.97
N PHE A 15 1.09 -5.37 13.26
CA PHE A 15 1.40 -3.95 13.38
C PHE A 15 0.42 -3.27 14.32
N GLU A 16 0.90 -2.34 15.13
CA GLU A 16 0.06 -1.48 15.97
C GLU A 16 -0.36 -0.18 15.25
N LYS A 17 0.49 0.29 14.34
CA LYS A 17 0.32 1.57 13.65
C LYS A 17 -0.28 1.39 12.25
N LYS A 18 -1.17 2.31 11.88
CA LYS A 18 -1.84 2.33 10.57
C LYS A 18 -0.86 2.70 9.47
N ILE A 19 -1.02 2.06 8.31
CA ILE A 19 -0.21 2.27 7.12
C ILE A 19 -1.09 2.86 6.02
N MET A 20 -0.63 3.92 5.35
CA MET A 20 -1.25 4.46 4.15
C MET A 20 -0.51 3.93 2.91
N ILE A 21 -1.24 3.31 1.99
CA ILE A 21 -0.69 2.84 0.71
C ILE A 21 -0.41 4.04 -0.20
N PHE A 22 0.79 4.15 -0.74
CA PHE A 22 1.12 5.16 -1.76
C PHE A 22 1.84 4.59 -3.00
N GLY A 23 2.22 3.31 -2.98
CA GLY A 23 2.78 2.59 -4.13
C GLY A 23 2.12 1.23 -4.35
N ARG A 24 2.14 0.75 -5.58
CA ARG A 24 1.53 -0.53 -6.02
C ARG A 24 2.46 -1.26 -6.98
N LYS A 25 2.53 -2.60 -6.89
CA LYS A 25 3.42 -3.46 -7.71
C LYS A 25 4.88 -2.97 -7.70
N ILE A 26 5.44 -2.86 -6.51
CA ILE A 26 6.79 -2.32 -6.33
C ILE A 26 7.81 -3.44 -6.50
N ASN A 27 8.63 -3.33 -7.53
CA ASN A 27 9.74 -4.24 -7.78
C ASN A 27 10.97 -3.82 -6.96
N ARG A 28 11.33 -4.61 -5.93
CA ARG A 28 12.61 -4.47 -5.23
C ARG A 28 13.63 -5.39 -5.89
N ILE A 29 14.40 -4.83 -6.82
CA ILE A 29 15.45 -5.54 -7.58
C ILE A 29 16.44 -6.23 -6.63
N GLN A 30 16.85 -5.54 -5.56
CA GLN A 30 17.79 -6.08 -4.56
C GLN A 30 17.26 -7.33 -3.84
N GLU A 31 15.94 -7.46 -3.71
CA GLU A 31 15.30 -8.60 -3.06
C GLU A 31 14.76 -9.64 -4.05
N ASN A 32 14.90 -9.37 -5.36
CA ASN A 32 14.27 -10.13 -6.43
C ASN A 32 12.78 -10.42 -6.16
N LYS A 33 12.06 -9.41 -5.65
CA LYS A 33 10.68 -9.58 -5.17
C LYS A 33 9.82 -8.40 -5.56
N ILE A 34 8.59 -8.71 -5.98
CA ILE A 34 7.55 -7.74 -6.27
C ILE A 34 6.59 -7.72 -5.08
N TYR A 35 6.42 -6.55 -4.47
CA TYR A 35 5.44 -6.32 -3.42
C TYR A 35 4.15 -5.75 -4.00
N ASP A 36 3.02 -6.17 -3.45
CA ASP A 36 1.73 -5.59 -3.83
C ASP A 36 1.66 -4.10 -3.51
N TYR A 37 2.22 -3.71 -2.37
CA TYR A 37 2.12 -2.35 -1.84
C TYR A 37 3.45 -1.80 -1.31
N LEU A 38 3.54 -0.48 -1.39
CA LEU A 38 4.44 0.36 -0.62
C LEU A 38 3.60 1.38 0.15
N GLY A 39 3.87 1.54 1.44
CA GLY A 39 3.16 2.45 2.31
C GLY A 39 4.05 3.14 3.33
N CYS A 40 3.48 4.15 3.99
CA CYS A 40 4.08 4.91 5.08
C CYS A 40 3.15 4.91 6.29
N PHE A 41 3.66 5.30 7.46
CA PHE A 41 2.82 5.46 8.63
C PHE A 41 1.79 6.56 8.46
N TYR A 42 0.58 6.33 8.97
CA TYR A 42 -0.47 7.33 9.07
C TYR A 42 -0.65 7.75 10.54
N PRO A 43 -0.75 9.07 10.84
CA PRO A 43 -0.90 10.20 9.91
C PRO A 43 0.40 10.86 9.44
N GLU A 44 1.57 10.35 9.84
CA GLU A 44 2.86 11.02 9.66
C GLU A 44 3.24 11.22 8.18
N GLY A 45 2.88 10.29 7.31
CA GLY A 45 3.24 10.33 5.90
C GLY A 45 4.68 9.90 5.67
N TYR A 46 5.28 10.39 4.58
CA TYR A 46 6.65 10.06 4.20
C TYR A 46 7.66 10.85 5.04
N ILE A 47 8.50 10.13 5.77
CA ILE A 47 9.53 10.69 6.67
C ILE A 47 10.95 10.20 6.31
N GLY A 48 11.10 9.54 5.17
CA GLY A 48 12.37 9.01 4.66
C GLY A 48 12.30 7.53 4.27
N ASP A 49 13.22 7.12 3.41
CA ASP A 49 13.18 5.78 2.77
C ASP A 49 13.30 4.61 3.75
N ASN A 50 13.96 4.83 4.90
CA ASN A 50 14.10 3.81 5.94
C ASN A 50 12.77 3.48 6.64
N TYR A 51 11.74 4.30 6.45
CA TYR A 51 10.42 4.12 7.06
C TYR A 51 9.37 3.64 6.05
N ASN A 52 9.80 3.32 4.82
CA ASN A 52 8.96 2.73 3.79
C ASN A 52 8.60 1.28 4.17
N ILE A 53 7.33 0.94 4.07
CA ILE A 53 6.83 -0.40 4.39
C ILE A 53 6.38 -1.07 3.10
N PHE A 54 7.09 -2.14 2.73
CA PHE A 54 6.75 -3.00 1.60
C PHE A 54 5.96 -4.20 2.12
N PHE A 55 4.78 -4.47 1.56
CA PHE A 55 3.92 -5.55 2.05
C PHE A 55 3.04 -6.16 0.96
N MET A 56 2.57 -7.37 1.24
CA MET A 56 1.65 -8.11 0.38
C MET A 56 0.21 -7.87 0.79
N HIS A 57 -0.73 -8.04 -0.12
CA HIS A 57 -2.16 -7.88 0.15
C HIS A 57 -2.64 -8.81 1.26
N ASN A 58 -2.14 -10.04 1.30
CA ASN A 58 -2.51 -11.03 2.33
C ASN A 58 -2.01 -10.68 3.75
N SER A 59 -1.15 -9.67 3.87
CA SER A 59 -0.64 -9.15 5.15
C SER A 59 -1.58 -8.12 5.77
N ILE A 60 -2.59 -7.65 5.03
CA ILE A 60 -3.61 -6.73 5.52
C ILE A 60 -4.51 -7.47 6.51
N ASP A 61 -4.65 -6.89 7.70
CA ASP A 61 -5.57 -7.35 8.74
C ASP A 61 -6.90 -6.59 8.67
N LYS A 62 -6.83 -5.26 8.53
CA LYS A 62 -8.02 -4.39 8.51
C LYS A 62 -7.86 -3.23 7.54
N ILE A 63 -8.94 -2.85 6.88
CA ILE A 63 -9.02 -1.62 6.08
C ILE A 63 -9.82 -0.59 6.88
N TYR A 64 -9.23 0.56 7.20
CA TYR A 64 -9.90 1.66 7.92
C TYR A 64 -10.53 2.66 6.97
N PHE A 65 -9.89 2.91 5.84
CA PHE A 65 -10.35 3.85 4.84
C PHE A 65 -9.91 3.37 3.47
N LYS A 66 -10.85 3.32 2.53
CA LYS A 66 -10.52 3.05 1.12
C LYS A 66 -10.13 4.37 0.47
N GLY A 67 -8.95 4.40 -0.14
CA GLY A 67 -8.42 5.60 -0.80
C GLY A 67 -9.36 6.12 -1.88
N TYR A 68 -9.13 7.36 -2.30
CA TYR A 68 -9.94 8.02 -3.32
C TYR A 68 -9.98 7.19 -4.60
N GLU A 69 -11.17 7.03 -5.17
CA GLU A 69 -11.41 6.18 -6.32
C GLU A 69 -12.36 6.86 -7.30
N ASP A 70 -11.84 7.27 -8.45
CA ASP A 70 -12.60 7.76 -9.59
C ASP A 70 -12.48 6.79 -10.78
N SER A 71 -13.04 7.17 -11.94
CA SER A 71 -12.95 6.36 -13.15
C SER A 71 -11.51 6.12 -13.60
N LYS A 72 -10.62 7.11 -13.44
CA LYS A 72 -9.22 7.01 -13.82
C LYS A 72 -8.49 6.00 -12.94
N GLU A 73 -8.69 6.06 -11.63
CA GLU A 73 -8.13 5.12 -10.66
C GLU A 73 -8.65 3.69 -10.91
N LYS A 74 -9.95 3.53 -11.21
CA LYS A 74 -10.51 2.21 -11.57
C LYS A 74 -9.86 1.63 -12.82
N ILE A 75 -9.73 2.41 -13.90
CA ILE A 75 -9.10 1.98 -15.16
C ILE A 75 -7.63 1.63 -14.94
N PHE A 76 -6.89 2.49 -14.24
CA PHE A 76 -5.47 2.28 -14.00
C PHE A 76 -5.20 0.96 -13.27
N ARG A 77 -6.04 0.60 -12.27
CA ARG A 77 -5.88 -0.67 -11.55
C ARG A 77 -6.18 -1.92 -12.35
N LEU A 78 -6.93 -1.82 -13.45
CA LEU A 78 -7.12 -2.95 -14.37
C LEU A 78 -5.85 -3.24 -15.17
N GLN A 79 -4.96 -2.26 -15.27
CA GLN A 79 -3.69 -2.35 -16.01
C GLN A 79 -2.50 -2.70 -15.11
N LEU A 80 -2.68 -2.65 -13.79
CA LEU A 80 -1.62 -2.99 -12.84
C LEU A 80 -1.22 -4.43 -13.00
#